data_AF-A0A7S0MPN9-F1
#
_entry.id   AF-A0A7S0MPN9-F1
#
_cell.length_a   1.000
_cell.length_b   1.000
_cell.length_c   1.000
_cell.angle_alpha   90.00
_cell.angle_beta   90.00
_cell.angle_gamma   90.00
#
_symmetry.space_group_name_H-M   'P 1'
#
loop_
_entity.id
_entity.type
_entity.pdbx_description
1 polymer ?
#
loop_
_entity_poly.entity_id
_entity_poly.type
_entity_poly.pdbx_seq_one_letter_code
_entity_poly.pdbx_strand_id
1 'polypeptide(L)'
;AATEAARAAMVVRQHAQEIMKHLRDTHLPFFLETERFVVEITRSFKPTPEQQMQHLFSAHVEAVSGQQLAQAVPAEFAQRVESSLADLFATLEQQLDHESKAPRPPPTKEVAAQIAFITEYRPLIAADFFRGGEGGAAPYTTYKDLFLRLRKWQCALRRQVGRSSSPRHLETLSRALAETRGQQMEVPGQYLAIREPAPDQHIRVDRVLPELGLAERGLAVHRRITIRGSDGGPHAFVVETAGSAVGASDERAVQLGQLLNRCMERE
;
A
#
# COMPACT_ATOMS: atom_id res chain seq x y z
N ALA A 1 3.26 -2.88 34.87
CA ALA A 1 2.54 -2.60 33.61
C ALA A 1 3.47 -2.62 32.39
N ALA A 2 4.34 -1.61 32.16
CA ALA A 2 5.20 -1.56 30.96
C ALA A 2 6.20 -2.74 30.83
N THR A 3 6.75 -3.21 31.96
CA THR A 3 7.67 -4.37 32.01
C THR A 3 6.98 -5.71 31.78
N GLU A 4 5.70 -5.81 32.13
CA GLU A 4 4.90 -7.03 31.97
C GLU A 4 4.39 -7.18 30.53
N ALA A 5 3.93 -6.08 29.92
CA ALA A 5 3.60 -6.04 28.50
C ALA A 5 4.84 -6.34 27.62
N ALA A 6 6.01 -5.81 27.99
CA ALA A 6 7.26 -6.11 27.29
C ALA A 6 7.66 -7.60 27.40
N ARG A 7 7.48 -8.20 28.58
CA ARG A 7 7.71 -9.65 28.79
C ARG A 7 6.72 -10.49 27.98
N ALA A 8 5.44 -10.16 27.99
CA ALA A 8 4.42 -10.85 27.19
C ALA A 8 4.74 -10.76 25.68
N ALA A 9 5.11 -9.57 25.19
CA ALA A 9 5.52 -9.37 23.80
C ALA A 9 6.77 -10.18 23.44
N MET A 10 7.75 -10.27 24.36
CA MET A 10 8.94 -11.10 24.18
C MET A 10 8.58 -12.58 24.05
N VAL A 11 7.72 -13.10 24.93
CA VAL A 11 7.26 -14.50 24.90
C VAL A 11 6.49 -14.80 23.61
N VAL A 12 5.56 -13.93 23.21
CA VAL A 12 4.83 -14.07 21.95
C VAL A 12 5.78 -14.10 20.75
N ARG A 13 6.78 -13.21 20.73
CA ARG A 13 7.80 -13.21 19.68
C ARG A 13 8.62 -14.51 19.67
N GLN A 14 8.98 -15.02 20.84
CA GLN A 14 9.73 -16.27 20.96
C GLN A 14 8.92 -17.45 20.41
N HIS A 15 7.65 -17.59 20.79
CA HIS A 15 6.80 -18.64 20.24
C HIS A 15 6.59 -18.51 18.74
N ALA A 16 6.41 -17.29 18.22
CA ALA A 16 6.33 -17.07 16.78
C ALA A 16 7.62 -17.52 16.07
N GLN A 17 8.79 -17.26 16.65
CA GLN A 17 10.07 -17.73 16.10
C GLN A 17 10.20 -19.25 16.13
N GLU A 18 9.74 -19.91 17.19
CA GLU A 18 9.72 -21.37 17.31
C GLU A 18 8.81 -21.99 16.23
N ILE A 19 7.61 -21.45 16.03
CA ILE A 19 6.70 -21.88 14.96
C ILE A 19 7.34 -21.69 13.59
N MET A 20 7.92 -20.52 13.31
CA MET A 20 8.57 -20.24 12.03
C MET A 20 9.77 -21.16 11.78
N LYS A 21 10.55 -21.47 12.82
CA LYS A 21 11.64 -22.44 12.74
C LYS A 21 11.10 -23.83 12.40
N HIS A 22 10.05 -24.27 13.09
CA HIS A 22 9.44 -25.57 12.82
C HIS A 22 8.92 -25.68 11.38
N LEU A 23 8.20 -24.65 10.89
CA LEU A 23 7.72 -24.60 9.50
C LEU A 23 8.86 -24.65 8.48
N ARG A 24 9.97 -23.96 8.76
CA ARG A 24 11.16 -23.98 7.90
C ARG A 24 11.82 -25.35 7.88
N ASP A 25 11.94 -26.00 9.04
CA ASP A 25 12.62 -27.29 9.16
C ASP A 25 11.79 -28.43 8.53
N THR A 26 10.46 -28.34 8.59
CA THR A 26 9.53 -29.38 8.07
C THR A 26 9.15 -29.17 6.60
N HIS A 27 8.98 -27.92 6.16
CA HIS A 27 8.45 -27.57 4.84
C HIS A 27 9.34 -26.57 4.10
N LEU A 28 10.67 -26.79 4.13
CA LEU A 28 11.67 -25.87 3.59
C LEU A 28 11.38 -25.38 2.16
N PRO A 29 11.03 -26.24 1.18
CA PRO A 29 10.80 -25.78 -0.19
C PRO A 29 9.64 -24.80 -0.30
N PHE A 30 8.50 -25.12 0.34
CA PHE A 30 7.33 -24.25 0.38
C PHE A 30 7.63 -22.93 1.10
N PHE A 31 8.33 -23.00 2.23
CA PHE A 31 8.73 -21.83 3.00
C PHE A 31 9.57 -20.86 2.17
N LEU A 32 10.62 -21.35 1.51
CA LEU A 32 11.52 -20.51 0.71
C LEU A 32 10.81 -19.89 -0.50
N GLU A 33 9.93 -20.65 -1.16
CA GLU A 33 9.14 -20.16 -2.29
C GLU A 33 8.20 -19.02 -1.86
N THR A 34 7.45 -19.23 -0.76
CA THR A 34 6.53 -18.25 -0.21
C THR A 34 7.26 -17.01 0.33
N GLU A 35 8.36 -17.20 1.06
CA GLU A 35 9.17 -16.11 1.59
C GLU A 35 9.73 -15.25 0.46
N ARG A 36 10.29 -15.88 -0.59
CA ARG A 36 10.79 -15.16 -1.77
C ARG A 36 9.68 -14.37 -2.45
N PHE A 37 8.50 -14.96 -2.60
CA PHE A 37 7.35 -14.31 -3.20
C PHE A 37 6.90 -13.07 -2.42
N VAL A 38 6.73 -13.21 -1.09
CA VAL A 38 6.29 -12.11 -0.21
C VAL A 38 7.33 -10.99 -0.17
N VAL A 39 8.62 -11.32 -0.03
CA VAL A 39 9.71 -10.34 -0.03
C VAL A 39 9.73 -9.56 -1.33
N GLU A 40 9.58 -10.26 -2.46
CA GLU A 40 9.64 -9.62 -3.77
C GLU A 40 8.40 -8.76 -4.05
N ILE A 41 7.20 -9.20 -3.67
CA ILE A 41 6.00 -8.34 -3.73
C ILE A 41 6.17 -7.08 -2.88
N THR A 42 6.58 -7.25 -1.62
CA THR A 42 6.74 -6.14 -0.67
C THR A 42 7.77 -5.11 -1.19
N ARG A 43 8.81 -5.59 -1.86
CA ARG A 43 9.86 -4.73 -2.42
C ARG A 43 9.44 -4.03 -3.71
N SER A 44 8.82 -4.75 -4.64
CA SER A 44 8.57 -4.28 -6.01
C SER A 44 7.26 -3.50 -6.19
N PHE A 45 6.31 -3.65 -5.26
CA PHE A 45 4.99 -3.00 -5.32
C PHE A 45 4.83 -1.85 -4.33
N LYS A 46 5.93 -1.21 -3.91
CA LYS A 46 5.86 0.03 -3.15
C LYS A 46 5.05 1.10 -3.91
N PRO A 47 4.18 1.87 -3.24
CA PRO A 47 3.41 2.92 -3.88
C PRO A 47 4.36 4.00 -4.40
N THR A 48 4.13 4.43 -5.63
CA THR A 48 4.86 5.54 -6.25
C THR A 48 4.63 6.86 -5.50
N PRO A 49 5.54 7.84 -5.58
CA PRO A 49 5.33 9.16 -4.98
C PRO A 49 4.00 9.80 -5.37
N GLU A 50 3.59 9.64 -6.63
CA GLU A 50 2.30 10.10 -7.14
C GLU A 50 1.11 9.42 -6.46
N GLN A 51 1.18 8.10 -6.22
CA GLN A 51 0.14 7.35 -5.52
C GLN A 51 0.04 7.76 -4.04
N GLN A 52 1.18 7.90 -3.36
CA GLN A 52 1.23 8.34 -1.97
C GLN A 52 0.63 9.74 -1.82
N MET A 53 0.99 10.65 -2.73
CA MET A 53 0.47 12.00 -2.73
C MET A 53 -1.02 12.07 -3.11
N GLN A 54 -1.46 11.28 -4.10
CA GLN A 54 -2.88 11.17 -4.45
C GLN A 54 -3.73 10.68 -3.27
N HIS A 55 -3.22 9.71 -2.50
CA HIS A 55 -3.89 9.21 -1.30
C HIS A 55 -4.04 10.32 -0.26
N LEU A 56 -2.96 11.05 0.02
CA LEU A 56 -2.95 12.16 0.98
C LEU A 56 -3.92 13.27 0.58
N PHE A 57 -3.94 13.68 -0.70
CA PHE A 57 -4.92 14.64 -1.19
C PHE A 57 -6.36 14.12 -1.06
N SER A 58 -6.59 12.84 -1.27
CA SER A 58 -7.92 12.23 -1.13
C SER A 58 -8.41 12.25 0.31
N ALA A 59 -7.52 12.00 1.28
CA ALA A 59 -7.82 12.11 2.70
C ALA A 59 -8.20 13.54 3.11
N HIS A 60 -7.46 14.54 2.62
CA HIS A 60 -7.80 15.94 2.90
C HIS A 60 -9.11 16.38 2.24
N VAL A 61 -9.38 15.92 1.02
CA VAL A 61 -10.67 16.17 0.35
C VAL A 61 -11.81 15.61 1.18
N GLU A 62 -11.72 14.37 1.67
CA GLU A 62 -12.75 13.77 2.52
C GLU A 62 -12.92 14.54 3.83
N ALA A 63 -11.81 14.91 4.49
CA ALA A 63 -11.83 15.70 5.72
C ALA A 63 -12.51 17.08 5.55
N VAL A 64 -12.31 17.73 4.40
CA VAL A 64 -12.96 19.02 4.07
C VAL A 64 -14.41 18.84 3.62
N SER A 65 -14.79 17.69 3.05
CA SER A 65 -16.13 17.46 2.49
C SER A 65 -17.23 17.47 3.57
N GLY A 66 -16.89 17.20 4.83
CA GLY A 66 -17.81 17.30 5.97
C GLY A 66 -17.93 18.70 6.58
N GLN A 67 -17.21 19.70 6.06
CA GLN A 67 -17.16 21.06 6.64
C GLN A 67 -18.08 22.04 5.92
N GLN A 68 -18.46 23.12 6.61
CA GLN A 68 -19.22 24.21 6.00
C GLN A 68 -18.31 25.02 5.07
N LEU A 69 -18.52 24.92 3.75
CA LEU A 69 -17.61 25.48 2.73
C LEU A 69 -17.36 27.00 2.86
N ALA A 70 -18.34 27.77 3.35
CA ALA A 70 -18.22 29.22 3.52
C ALA A 70 -17.40 29.63 4.77
N GLN A 71 -17.14 28.69 5.69
CA GLN A 71 -16.41 28.96 6.92
C GLN A 71 -14.92 29.17 6.63
N ALA A 72 -14.29 30.03 7.43
CA ALA A 72 -12.85 30.23 7.41
C ALA A 72 -12.13 28.96 7.91
N VAL A 73 -11.00 28.63 7.28
CA VAL A 73 -10.20 27.47 7.71
C VAL A 73 -9.47 27.81 9.01
N PRO A 74 -9.63 27.02 10.10
CA PRO A 74 -8.85 27.20 11.32
C PRO A 74 -7.35 27.05 11.08
N ALA A 75 -6.53 27.84 11.77
CA ALA A 75 -5.07 27.79 11.63
C ALA A 75 -4.48 26.39 11.89
N GLU A 76 -5.06 25.65 12.85
CA GLU A 76 -4.68 24.28 13.18
C GLU A 76 -4.94 23.31 12.02
N PHE A 77 -6.06 23.47 11.31
CA PHE A 77 -6.39 22.63 10.17
C PHE A 77 -5.44 22.92 9.00
N ALA A 78 -5.18 24.20 8.72
CA ALA A 78 -4.22 24.62 7.71
C ALA A 78 -2.82 24.06 8.00
N GLN A 79 -2.37 24.14 9.26
CA GLN A 79 -1.09 23.60 9.71
C GLN A 79 -1.02 22.07 9.56
N ARG A 80 -2.13 21.35 9.83
CA ARG A 80 -2.20 19.89 9.63
C ARG A 80 -2.05 19.49 8.17
N VAL A 81 -2.68 20.22 7.25
CA VAL A 81 -2.52 19.99 5.80
C VAL A 81 -1.07 20.23 5.39
N GLU A 82 -0.50 21.37 5.80
CA GLU A 82 0.89 21.74 5.53
C GLU A 82 1.88 20.71 6.08
N SER A 83 1.73 20.32 7.35
CA SER A 83 2.62 19.33 7.99
C SER A 83 2.55 17.98 7.30
N SER A 84 1.35 17.49 6.98
CA SER A 84 1.20 16.19 6.29
C SER A 84 1.86 16.17 4.91
N LEU A 85 1.79 17.28 4.15
CA LEU A 85 2.44 17.41 2.85
C LEU A 85 3.96 17.50 3.02
N ALA A 86 4.44 18.27 4.01
CA ALA A 86 5.86 18.39 4.33
C ALA A 86 6.46 17.04 4.77
N ASP A 87 5.76 16.31 5.63
CA ASP A 87 6.17 14.99 6.13
C ASP A 87 6.29 13.97 5.00
N LEU A 88 5.38 14.00 4.02
CA LEU A 88 5.47 13.15 2.83
C LEU A 88 6.74 13.47 2.02
N PHE A 89 7.02 14.75 1.74
CA PHE A 89 8.24 15.13 1.04
C PHE A 89 9.49 14.75 1.82
N ALA A 90 9.53 14.99 3.13
CA ALA A 90 10.65 14.61 3.99
C ALA A 90 10.87 13.09 3.98
N THR A 91 9.80 12.29 4.00
CA THR A 91 9.87 10.83 3.89
C THR A 91 10.45 10.39 2.56
N LEU A 92 10.03 11.02 1.45
CA LEU A 92 10.57 10.73 0.12
C LEU A 92 12.05 11.12 0.01
N GLU A 93 12.47 12.24 0.59
CA GLU A 93 13.88 12.67 0.64
C GLU A 93 14.73 11.69 1.49
N GLN A 94 14.23 11.26 2.64
CA GLN A 94 14.89 10.25 3.47
C GLN A 94 15.05 8.89 2.77
N GLN A 95 14.07 8.50 1.95
CA GLN A 95 14.17 7.29 1.14
C GLN A 95 15.30 7.38 0.12
N LEU A 96 15.44 8.53 -0.55
CA LEU A 96 16.55 8.79 -1.48
C LEU A 96 17.91 8.72 -0.77
N ASP A 97 18.02 9.33 0.41
CA ASP A 97 19.25 9.28 1.22
C ASP A 97 19.60 7.85 1.63
N HIS A 98 18.62 7.05 2.03
CA HIS A 98 18.82 5.66 2.38
C HIS A 98 19.24 4.82 1.17
N GLU A 99 18.65 5.05 0.00
CA GLU A 99 19.01 4.36 -1.24
C GLU A 99 20.42 4.74 -1.73
N SER A 100 20.85 5.99 -1.54
CA SER A 100 22.21 6.42 -1.86
C SER A 100 23.30 5.72 -1.02
N LYS A 101 22.96 5.34 0.22
CA LYS A 101 23.85 4.68 1.18
C LYS A 101 23.78 3.14 1.10
N ALA A 102 22.88 2.59 0.29
CA ALA A 102 22.67 1.15 0.22
C ALA A 102 23.85 0.44 -0.48
N PRO A 103 24.26 -0.76 0.00
CA PRO A 103 25.39 -1.51 -0.57
C PRO A 103 25.12 -2.09 -1.97
N ARG A 104 23.87 -2.03 -2.46
CA ARG A 104 23.48 -2.45 -3.82
C ARG A 104 23.15 -1.18 -4.61
N PRO A 105 23.62 -1.04 -5.86
CA PRO A 105 23.26 0.11 -6.69
C PRO A 105 21.72 0.19 -6.81
N PRO A 106 21.11 1.36 -6.53
CA PRO A 106 19.67 1.50 -6.64
C PRO A 106 19.25 1.41 -8.11
N PRO A 107 18.00 0.99 -8.40
CA PRO A 107 17.48 1.06 -9.76
C PRO A 107 17.48 2.53 -10.20
N THR A 108 18.43 2.89 -11.07
CA THR A 108 18.73 4.28 -11.45
C THR A 108 17.50 5.04 -11.96
N LYS A 109 16.54 4.32 -12.55
CA LYS A 109 15.30 4.89 -13.07
C LYS A 109 14.29 5.29 -11.98
N GLU A 110 14.19 4.54 -10.88
CA GLU A 110 13.23 4.83 -9.80
C GLU A 110 13.70 6.03 -8.98
N VAL A 111 15.00 6.05 -8.64
CA VAL A 111 15.64 7.19 -7.97
C VAL A 111 15.48 8.46 -8.81
N ALA A 112 15.78 8.38 -10.12
CA ALA A 112 15.64 9.52 -11.02
C ALA A 112 14.18 10.00 -11.13
N ALA A 113 13.21 9.09 -11.17
CA ALA A 113 11.79 9.44 -11.19
C ALA A 113 11.35 10.11 -9.88
N GLN A 114 11.83 9.64 -8.73
CA GLN A 114 11.52 10.26 -7.43
C GLN A 114 12.16 11.64 -7.28
N ILE A 115 13.41 11.83 -7.72
CA ILE A 115 14.05 13.15 -7.76
C ILE A 115 13.25 14.09 -8.66
N ALA A 116 12.91 13.65 -9.88
CA ALA A 116 12.11 14.46 -10.81
C ALA A 116 10.76 14.85 -10.20
N PHE A 117 10.08 13.91 -9.54
CA PHE A 117 8.82 14.17 -8.83
C PHE A 117 8.99 15.24 -7.75
N ILE A 118 9.99 15.13 -6.88
CA ILE A 118 10.20 16.13 -5.81
C ILE A 118 10.52 17.50 -6.42
N THR A 119 11.41 17.56 -7.42
CA THR A 119 11.81 18.81 -8.07
C THR A 119 10.64 19.50 -8.78
N GLU A 120 9.76 18.74 -9.44
CA GLU A 120 8.61 19.29 -10.17
C GLU A 120 7.46 19.68 -9.23
N TYR A 121 7.06 18.80 -8.31
CA TYR A 121 5.81 18.95 -7.54
C TYR A 121 5.97 19.82 -6.29
N ARG A 122 7.13 19.78 -5.62
CA ARG A 122 7.36 20.54 -4.39
C ARG A 122 7.10 22.05 -4.54
N PRO A 123 7.66 22.76 -5.52
CA PRO A 123 7.41 24.21 -5.64
C PRO A 123 5.95 24.53 -5.97
N LEU A 124 5.30 23.69 -6.79
CA LEU A 124 3.90 23.88 -7.18
C LEU A 124 2.95 23.69 -5.99
N ILE A 125 3.21 22.69 -5.16
CA ILE A 125 2.43 22.43 -3.95
C ILE A 125 2.72 23.46 -2.87
N ALA A 126 3.97 23.90 -2.74
CA ALA A 126 4.34 25.00 -1.86
C ALA A 126 3.53 26.27 -2.18
N ALA A 127 3.42 26.62 -3.46
CA ALA A 127 2.65 27.78 -3.90
C ALA A 127 1.13 27.68 -3.58
N ASP A 128 0.56 26.48 -3.60
CA ASP A 128 -0.87 26.26 -3.37
C ASP A 128 -1.25 26.02 -1.90
N PHE A 129 -0.32 25.55 -1.06
CA PHE A 129 -0.65 25.09 0.30
C PHE A 129 0.22 25.64 1.43
N PHE A 130 1.44 26.09 1.15
CA PHE A 130 2.39 26.52 2.18
C PHE A 130 2.31 28.01 2.40
N ARG A 131 2.58 28.44 3.63
CA ARG A 131 2.67 29.87 3.97
C ARG A 131 3.94 30.43 3.35
N GLY A 132 3.87 31.65 2.82
CA GLY A 132 5.02 32.36 2.23
C GLY A 132 6.02 32.86 3.28
N GLY A 133 6.53 31.98 4.16
CA GLY A 133 7.44 32.31 5.27
C GLY A 133 6.76 32.35 6.65
N GLU A 134 7.57 32.53 7.70
CA GLU A 134 7.09 32.66 9.08
C GLU A 134 6.18 33.88 9.23
N GLY A 135 4.89 33.65 9.46
CA GLY A 135 3.86 34.70 9.61
C GLY A 135 3.10 35.05 8.33
N GLY A 136 3.37 34.39 7.20
CA GLY A 136 2.59 34.56 5.97
C GLY A 136 1.16 34.02 6.11
N ALA A 137 0.18 34.74 5.54
CA ALA A 137 -1.19 34.24 5.45
C ALA A 137 -1.25 32.97 4.60
N ALA A 138 -2.13 32.03 4.95
CA ALA A 138 -2.35 30.85 4.14
C ALA A 138 -2.89 31.26 2.75
N PRO A 139 -2.50 30.55 1.68
CA PRO A 139 -2.96 30.84 0.31
C PRO A 139 -4.47 30.58 0.09
N TYR A 140 -5.16 30.06 1.11
CA TYR A 140 -6.59 29.82 1.15
C TYR A 140 -7.17 30.40 2.45
N THR A 141 -8.36 31.00 2.38
CA THR A 141 -9.03 31.60 3.55
C THR A 141 -10.26 30.80 3.96
N THR A 142 -10.99 30.22 3.00
CA THR A 142 -12.20 29.43 3.24
C THR A 142 -12.03 27.96 2.93
N TYR A 143 -12.88 27.10 3.53
CA TYR A 143 -12.91 25.68 3.19
C TYR A 143 -13.23 25.44 1.71
N LYS A 144 -14.02 26.32 1.09
CA LYS A 144 -14.28 26.30 -0.36
C LYS A 144 -12.99 26.44 -1.17
N ASP A 145 -12.15 27.42 -0.85
CA ASP A 145 -10.90 27.66 -1.57
C ASP A 145 -9.94 26.48 -1.41
N LEU A 146 -9.82 25.98 -0.18
CA LEU A 146 -9.00 24.80 0.12
C LEU A 146 -9.50 23.57 -0.64
N PHE A 147 -10.81 23.30 -0.61
CA PHE A 147 -11.43 22.18 -1.33
C PHE A 147 -11.13 22.23 -2.83
N LEU A 148 -11.27 23.41 -3.46
CA LEU A 148 -11.01 23.56 -4.90
C LEU A 148 -9.55 23.27 -5.25
N ARG A 149 -8.59 23.76 -4.43
CA ARG A 149 -7.16 23.45 -4.61
C ARG A 149 -6.88 21.96 -4.43
N LEU A 150 -7.39 21.35 -3.35
CA LEU A 150 -7.23 19.92 -3.09
C LEU A 150 -7.81 19.05 -4.22
N ARG A 151 -9.02 19.38 -4.70
CA ARG A 151 -9.67 18.64 -5.81
C ARG A 151 -8.92 18.78 -7.12
N LYS A 152 -8.38 19.97 -7.42
CA LYS A 152 -7.53 20.20 -8.60
C LYS A 152 -6.33 19.25 -8.59
N TRP A 153 -5.61 19.19 -7.47
CA TRP A 153 -4.45 18.31 -7.30
C TRP A 153 -4.84 16.83 -7.31
N GLN A 154 -5.89 16.44 -6.57
CA GLN A 154 -6.40 15.07 -6.56
C GLN A 154 -6.72 14.57 -7.98
N CYS A 155 -7.40 15.38 -8.79
CA CYS A 155 -7.73 15.03 -10.18
C CYS A 155 -6.50 14.95 -11.07
N ALA A 156 -5.56 15.90 -10.94
CA ALA A 156 -4.33 15.92 -11.73
C ALA A 156 -3.48 14.69 -11.46
N LEU A 157 -3.23 14.38 -10.18
CA LEU A 157 -2.45 13.22 -9.75
C LEU A 157 -3.14 11.91 -10.11
N ARG A 158 -4.46 11.80 -9.94
CA ARG A 158 -5.21 10.59 -10.35
C ARG A 158 -5.05 10.31 -11.85
N ARG A 159 -5.13 11.34 -12.70
CA ARG A 159 -4.88 11.19 -14.14
C ARG A 159 -3.44 10.78 -14.43
N GLN A 160 -2.48 11.34 -13.71
CA GLN A 160 -1.07 10.99 -13.88
C GLN A 160 -0.78 9.55 -13.47
N VAL A 161 -1.30 9.09 -12.33
CA VAL A 161 -1.24 7.68 -11.88
C VAL A 161 -1.88 6.76 -12.92
N GLY A 162 -3.01 7.15 -13.51
CA GLY A 162 -3.64 6.42 -14.61
C GLY A 162 -2.80 6.37 -15.88
N ARG A 163 -2.02 7.41 -16.19
CA ARG A 163 -1.12 7.43 -17.36
C ARG A 163 0.17 6.64 -17.14
N SER A 164 0.74 6.72 -15.94
CA SER A 164 1.99 6.03 -15.58
C SER A 164 1.82 4.52 -15.36
N SER A 165 0.57 4.05 -15.31
CA SER A 165 0.16 2.64 -15.21
C SER A 165 -0.16 1.96 -16.53
N SER A 166 0.00 2.64 -17.67
CA SER A 166 0.07 1.99 -19.00
C SER A 166 0.98 0.76 -18.91
N PRO A 167 0.54 -0.42 -19.39
CA PRO A 167 0.85 -1.72 -18.78
C PRO A 167 2.34 -1.85 -18.50
N ARG A 168 2.70 -1.59 -17.24
CA ARG A 168 4.04 -1.86 -16.79
C ARG A 168 4.13 -3.37 -16.73
N HIS A 169 4.88 -3.93 -17.65
CA HIS A 169 5.12 -5.36 -17.62
C HIS A 169 5.81 -5.71 -16.30
N LEU A 170 5.35 -6.78 -15.67
CA LEU A 170 5.85 -7.28 -14.38
C LEU A 170 7.39 -7.31 -14.32
N GLU A 171 8.06 -7.68 -15.41
CA GLU A 171 9.52 -7.72 -15.50
C GLU A 171 10.22 -6.37 -15.24
N THR A 172 9.53 -5.24 -15.45
CA THR A 172 10.06 -3.89 -15.16
C THR A 172 10.13 -3.64 -13.66
N LEU A 173 9.18 -4.19 -12.89
CA LEU A 173 9.13 -4.05 -11.44
C LEU A 173 9.87 -5.17 -10.72
N SER A 174 9.72 -6.39 -11.21
CA SER A 174 10.35 -7.57 -10.67
C SER A 174 10.48 -8.64 -11.75
N ARG A 175 11.70 -8.79 -12.25
CA ARG A 175 12.08 -9.94 -13.05
C ARG A 175 11.93 -11.25 -12.28
N ALA A 176 12.21 -11.23 -10.97
CA ALA A 176 12.10 -12.41 -10.13
C ALA A 176 10.66 -12.95 -10.07
N LEU A 177 9.65 -12.08 -9.93
CA LEU A 177 8.24 -12.49 -9.98
C LEU A 177 7.80 -12.94 -11.37
N ALA A 178 8.29 -12.28 -12.43
CA ALA A 178 7.99 -12.68 -13.81
C ALA A 178 8.52 -14.08 -14.15
N GLU A 179 9.67 -14.45 -13.59
CA GLU A 179 10.28 -15.77 -13.76
C GLU A 179 9.82 -16.80 -12.73
N THR A 180 9.03 -16.39 -11.72
CA THR A 180 8.53 -17.30 -10.69
C THR A 180 7.53 -18.26 -11.31
N ARG A 181 7.85 -19.56 -11.25
CA ARG A 181 6.92 -20.65 -11.48
C ARG A 181 6.72 -21.36 -10.17
N GLY A 182 5.50 -21.30 -9.64
CA GLY A 182 5.23 -21.90 -8.36
C GLY A 182 5.13 -23.42 -8.50
N GLN A 183 5.81 -24.16 -7.64
CA GLN A 183 5.68 -25.62 -7.62
C GLN A 183 4.96 -26.08 -6.36
N GLN A 184 5.22 -25.41 -5.24
CA GLN A 184 4.66 -25.74 -3.94
C GLN A 184 3.71 -24.66 -3.41
N MET A 185 3.86 -23.40 -3.84
CA MET A 185 3.02 -22.32 -3.33
C MET A 185 1.59 -22.41 -3.85
N GLU A 186 0.62 -22.38 -2.93
CA GLU A 186 -0.80 -22.29 -3.23
C GLU A 186 -1.22 -20.85 -3.52
N VAL A 187 -2.26 -20.66 -4.34
CA VAL A 187 -2.89 -19.35 -4.52
C VAL A 187 -3.39 -18.85 -3.15
N PRO A 188 -3.02 -17.65 -2.69
CA PRO A 188 -3.40 -17.15 -1.36
C PRO A 188 -4.92 -17.05 -1.18
N GLY A 189 -5.39 -17.29 0.06
CA GLY A 189 -6.78 -17.09 0.46
C GLY A 189 -7.70 -18.32 0.34
N GLN A 190 -7.19 -19.47 -0.12
CA GLN A 190 -8.00 -20.69 -0.26
C GLN A 190 -8.47 -21.29 1.08
N TYR A 191 -7.78 -20.99 2.19
CA TYR A 191 -8.17 -21.40 3.54
C TYR A 191 -9.16 -20.44 4.22
N LEU A 192 -9.62 -19.38 3.54
CA LEU A 192 -10.56 -18.43 4.13
C LEU A 192 -11.98 -19.01 4.26
N ALA A 193 -12.28 -20.12 3.59
CA ALA A 193 -13.57 -20.79 3.77
C ALA A 193 -13.62 -21.48 5.13
N ILE A 194 -14.76 -21.38 5.82
CA ILE A 194 -15.00 -22.05 7.13
C ILE A 194 -15.37 -23.54 6.94
N ARG A 195 -15.05 -24.10 5.78
CA ARG A 195 -15.19 -25.53 5.50
C ARG A 195 -13.82 -26.17 5.72
N GLU A 196 -13.81 -27.47 6.02
CA GLU A 196 -12.55 -28.20 6.10
C GLU A 196 -11.81 -28.02 4.76
N PRO A 197 -10.58 -27.48 4.77
CA PRO A 197 -9.84 -27.32 3.54
C PRO A 197 -9.52 -28.71 2.97
N ALA A 198 -9.45 -28.80 1.64
CA ALA A 198 -8.98 -29.99 0.95
C ALA A 198 -7.66 -29.64 0.25
N PRO A 199 -6.51 -29.74 0.95
CA PRO A 199 -5.22 -29.27 0.42
C PRO A 199 -4.85 -29.90 -0.92
N ASP A 200 -5.21 -31.17 -1.13
CA ASP A 200 -4.97 -31.89 -2.38
C ASP A 200 -5.70 -31.29 -3.59
N GLN A 201 -6.75 -30.51 -3.36
CA GLN A 201 -7.54 -29.83 -4.39
C GLN A 201 -7.18 -28.34 -4.51
N HIS A 202 -6.27 -27.83 -3.68
CA HIS A 202 -5.91 -26.43 -3.73
C HIS A 202 -5.13 -26.09 -5.00
N ILE A 203 -5.49 -24.94 -5.55
CA ILE A 203 -4.90 -24.40 -6.77
C ILE A 203 -3.51 -23.88 -6.41
N ARG A 204 -2.50 -24.36 -7.15
CA ARG A 204 -1.12 -23.89 -7.01
C ARG A 204 -0.86 -22.69 -7.90
N VAL A 205 0.13 -21.87 -7.56
CA VAL A 205 0.55 -20.75 -8.38
C VAL A 205 1.31 -21.27 -9.60
N ASP A 206 0.76 -21.11 -10.80
CA ASP A 206 1.49 -21.38 -12.06
C ASP A 206 2.49 -20.24 -12.32
N ARG A 207 1.99 -19.01 -12.38
CA ARG A 207 2.79 -17.80 -12.62
C ARG A 207 2.02 -16.53 -12.27
N VAL A 208 2.74 -15.43 -12.09
CA VAL A 208 2.14 -14.09 -12.05
C VAL A 208 2.00 -13.59 -13.49
N LEU A 209 0.84 -13.04 -13.83
CA LEU A 209 0.60 -12.46 -15.15
C LEU A 209 1.43 -11.18 -15.33
N PRO A 210 1.96 -10.93 -16.54
CA PRO A 210 2.80 -9.77 -16.82
C PRO A 210 2.01 -8.46 -16.76
N GLU A 211 0.69 -8.51 -16.99
CA GLU A 211 -0.18 -7.34 -17.00
C GLU A 211 -0.55 -6.93 -15.57
N LEU A 212 -0.13 -5.72 -15.20
CA LEU A 212 -0.45 -5.10 -13.92
C LEU A 212 -1.61 -4.12 -14.09
N GLY A 213 -2.56 -4.19 -13.18
CA GLY A 213 -3.68 -3.25 -13.11
C GLY A 213 -3.51 -2.23 -12.00
N LEU A 214 -4.42 -1.26 -11.98
CA LEU A 214 -4.70 -0.44 -10.81
C LEU A 214 -6.05 -0.82 -10.23
N ALA A 215 -6.17 -0.70 -8.91
CA ALA A 215 -7.43 -0.85 -8.18
C ALA A 215 -7.56 0.29 -7.18
N GLU A 216 -8.75 0.90 -7.12
CA GLU A 216 -9.07 1.90 -6.11
C GLU A 216 -9.66 1.18 -4.90
N ARG A 217 -9.08 1.39 -3.71
CA ARG A 217 -9.60 0.84 -2.46
C ARG A 217 -9.53 1.93 -1.39
N GLY A 218 -10.68 2.24 -0.80
CA GLY A 218 -10.83 3.41 0.05
C GLY A 218 -10.42 4.68 -0.71
N LEU A 219 -9.48 5.44 -0.14
CA LEU A 219 -8.97 6.69 -0.71
C LEU A 219 -7.70 6.52 -1.55
N ALA A 220 -7.15 5.31 -1.60
CA ALA A 220 -5.85 5.02 -2.22
C ALA A 220 -6.01 4.27 -3.54
N VAL A 221 -5.04 4.50 -4.43
CA VAL A 221 -4.89 3.74 -5.68
C VAL A 221 -3.76 2.74 -5.50
N HIS A 222 -4.11 1.46 -5.52
CA HIS A 222 -3.21 0.34 -5.33
C HIS A 222 -2.90 -0.35 -6.65
N ARG A 223 -1.82 -1.13 -6.68
CA ARG A 223 -1.52 -2.02 -7.79
C ARG A 223 -2.31 -3.31 -7.64
N ARG A 224 -2.82 -3.82 -8.76
CA ARG A 224 -3.49 -5.11 -8.84
C ARG A 224 -2.59 -6.08 -9.62
N ILE A 225 -2.26 -7.20 -8.99
CA ILE A 225 -1.57 -8.32 -9.64
C ILE A 225 -2.59 -9.40 -9.97
N THR A 226 -2.32 -10.19 -11.01
CA THR A 226 -3.13 -11.37 -11.32
C THR A 226 -2.23 -12.59 -11.32
N ILE A 227 -2.61 -13.61 -10.57
CA ILE A 227 -1.91 -14.88 -10.48
C ILE A 227 -2.68 -15.89 -11.31
N ARG A 228 -2.00 -16.61 -12.20
CA ARG A 228 -2.59 -17.78 -12.88
C ARG A 228 -2.41 -19.00 -11.97
N GLY A 229 -3.50 -19.70 -11.73
CA GLY A 229 -3.53 -20.97 -11.01
C GLY A 229 -3.13 -22.16 -11.87
N SER A 230 -2.83 -23.29 -11.22
CA SER A 230 -2.60 -24.59 -11.87
C SER A 230 -3.83 -25.13 -12.60
N ASP A 231 -5.02 -24.61 -12.30
CA ASP A 231 -6.28 -24.83 -13.02
C ASP A 231 -6.41 -23.97 -14.29
N GLY A 232 -5.43 -23.08 -14.54
CA GLY A 232 -5.44 -22.11 -15.64
C GLY A 232 -6.22 -20.82 -15.34
N GLY A 233 -6.91 -20.76 -14.19
CA GLY A 233 -7.76 -19.65 -13.77
C GLY A 233 -6.96 -18.40 -13.36
N PRO A 234 -7.46 -17.18 -13.66
CA PRO A 234 -6.87 -15.95 -13.16
C PRO A 234 -7.42 -15.56 -11.77
N HIS A 235 -6.53 -15.27 -10.83
CA HIS A 235 -6.84 -14.82 -9.48
C HIS A 235 -6.25 -13.42 -9.25
N ALA A 236 -7.10 -12.40 -9.12
CA ALA A 236 -6.67 -11.01 -8.97
C ALA A 236 -6.53 -10.61 -7.50
N PHE A 237 -5.41 -9.96 -7.17
CA PHE A 237 -5.10 -9.48 -5.82
C PHE A 237 -4.73 -8.00 -5.86
N VAL A 238 -5.21 -7.25 -4.87
CA VAL A 238 -4.77 -5.87 -4.63
C VAL A 238 -3.59 -5.90 -3.68
N VAL A 239 -2.48 -5.30 -4.08
CA VAL A 239 -1.27 -5.23 -3.25
C VAL A 239 -1.34 -3.97 -2.40
N GLU A 240 -1.48 -4.16 -1.11
CA GLU A 240 -1.43 -3.11 -0.10
C GLU A 240 -0.12 -3.17 0.66
N THR A 241 0.54 -2.03 0.79
CA THR A 241 1.72 -1.93 1.65
C THR A 241 1.31 -1.83 3.11
N ALA A 242 2.08 -2.46 3.99
CA ALA A 242 1.91 -2.38 5.44
C ALA A 242 1.75 -0.90 5.88
N GLY A 243 0.68 -0.63 6.63
CA GLY A 243 0.26 0.74 7.01
C GLY A 243 -0.96 1.28 6.26
N SER A 244 -1.41 0.61 5.19
CA SER A 244 -2.75 0.81 4.61
C SER A 244 -3.83 0.40 5.63
N ALA A 245 -4.93 1.13 5.69
CA ALA A 245 -5.93 1.14 6.76
C ALA A 245 -6.66 -0.20 7.04
N VAL A 246 -6.38 -1.27 6.31
CA VAL A 246 -6.93 -2.61 6.59
C VAL A 246 -6.19 -3.20 7.79
N GLY A 247 -6.71 -2.92 8.98
CA GLY A 247 -6.21 -3.47 10.22
C GLY A 247 -6.70 -4.89 10.48
N ALA A 248 -6.15 -5.54 11.51
CA ALA A 248 -6.64 -6.83 12.02
C ALA A 248 -8.14 -6.82 12.40
N SER A 249 -8.76 -5.64 12.55
CA SER A 249 -10.21 -5.47 12.73
C SER A 249 -11.01 -5.93 11.51
N ASP A 250 -10.53 -5.61 10.32
CA ASP A 250 -11.27 -5.86 9.07
C ASP A 250 -11.25 -7.35 8.74
N GLU A 251 -10.13 -8.03 8.98
CA GLU A 251 -10.01 -9.49 8.82
C GLU A 251 -10.98 -10.23 9.74
N ARG A 252 -11.10 -9.81 11.00
CA ARG A 252 -12.05 -10.40 11.95
C ARG A 252 -13.50 -10.14 11.55
N ALA A 253 -13.81 -8.97 11.00
CA ALA A 253 -15.14 -8.66 10.49
C ALA A 253 -15.51 -9.57 9.31
N VAL A 254 -14.56 -9.81 8.38
CA VAL A 254 -14.77 -10.76 7.27
C VAL A 254 -14.98 -12.18 7.79
N GLN A 255 -14.17 -12.65 8.74
CA GLN A 255 -14.33 -13.97 9.36
C GLN A 255 -15.68 -14.11 10.05
N LEU A 256 -16.13 -13.09 10.78
CA LEU A 256 -17.46 -13.09 11.41
C LEU A 256 -18.57 -13.15 10.35
N GLY A 257 -18.47 -12.37 9.27
CA GLY A 257 -19.43 -12.40 8.18
C GLY A 257 -19.53 -13.79 7.53
N GLN A 258 -18.39 -14.45 7.32
CA GLN A 258 -18.37 -15.83 6.83
C GLN A 258 -19.02 -16.80 7.81
N LEU A 259 -18.80 -16.63 9.13
CA LEU A 259 -19.41 -17.47 10.17
C LEU A 259 -20.93 -17.33 10.15
N LEU A 260 -21.43 -16.10 10.02
CA LEU A 260 -22.85 -15.80 9.89
C LEU A 260 -23.43 -16.45 8.62
N ASN A 261 -22.76 -16.32 7.47
CA ASN A 261 -23.20 -16.98 6.24
C ASN A 261 -23.34 -18.50 6.43
N ARG A 262 -22.39 -19.14 7.13
CA ARG A 262 -22.45 -20.58 7.41
C ARG A 262 -23.61 -20.95 8.36
N CYS A 263 -23.94 -20.10 9.32
CA CYS A 263 -25.11 -20.31 10.17
C CYS A 263 -26.41 -20.23 9.35
N MET A 264 -26.51 -19.25 8.46
CA MET A 264 -27.68 -19.06 7.59
C MET A 264 -27.83 -20.19 6.55
N GLU A 265 -26.73 -20.76 6.04
CA GLU A 265 -26.76 -21.92 5.12
C GLU A 265 -27.29 -23.22 5.77
N ARG A 266 -27.36 -23.26 7.11
CA ARG A 266 -27.81 -24.43 7.87
C ARG A 266 -29.28 -24.37 8.27
N GLU A 267 -29.93 -23.23 8.07
CA GLU A 267 -31.39 -23.03 8.23
C GLU A 267 -32.12 -23.30 6.90
#